data_AF-A0A845AJJ6-F1
#
_entry.id   AF-A0A845AJJ6-F1
#
_cell.length_a   1.000
_cell.length_b   1.000
_cell.length_c   1.000
_cell.angle_alpha   90.00
_cell.angle_beta   90.00
_cell.angle_gamma   90.00
#
_symmetry.space_group_name_H-M   'P 1'
#
loop_
_entity.id
_entity.type
_entity.pdbx_description
1 polymer ?
#
loop_
_entity_poly.entity_id
_entity_poly.type
_entity_poly.pdbx_seq_one_letter_code
_entity_poly.pdbx_strand_id
1 'polypeptide(L)'
;MRVRLIASIALLAAGCGSARSPIPEIAQGLPNNYSEGERVFDARLKARFPVGTSTNALAEELTKQGFSVTTQINGGGANYTDKGFLVSSVWNIGWKAQGGRITDIWGVYGGRGP
;
A
#
# COMPACT_ATOMS: atom_id res chain seq x y z
N MET A 1 4.00 -45.32 -44.00
CA MET A 1 5.21 -45.40 -43.17
C MET A 1 5.59 -43.99 -42.73
N ARG A 2 5.50 -43.67 -41.42
CA ARG A 2 6.41 -42.81 -40.62
C ARG A 2 6.56 -41.33 -41.09
N VAL A 3 6.42 -40.26 -40.30
CA VAL A 3 6.58 -39.96 -38.87
C VAL A 3 5.78 -38.65 -38.61
N ARG A 4 5.07 -38.54 -37.48
CA ARG A 4 4.48 -37.26 -37.04
C ARG A 4 5.60 -36.40 -36.42
N LEU A 5 5.89 -35.22 -36.97
CA LEU A 5 6.78 -34.24 -36.36
C LEU A 5 6.20 -33.81 -35.01
N ILE A 6 6.93 -34.07 -33.93
CA ILE A 6 6.62 -33.58 -32.60
C ILE A 6 7.09 -32.13 -32.54
N ALA A 7 6.13 -31.20 -32.39
CA ALA A 7 6.39 -29.80 -32.19
C ALA A 7 6.96 -29.57 -30.77
N SER A 8 8.21 -29.15 -30.68
CA SER A 8 8.82 -28.75 -29.41
C SER A 8 8.44 -27.30 -29.11
N ILE A 9 7.48 -27.11 -28.21
CA ILE A 9 7.15 -25.80 -27.64
C ILE A 9 8.24 -25.45 -26.63
N ALA A 10 9.10 -24.49 -26.98
CA ALA A 10 10.06 -23.91 -26.06
C ALA A 10 9.32 -23.07 -25.00
N LEU A 11 9.45 -23.44 -23.72
CA LEU A 11 8.96 -22.66 -22.58
C LEU A 11 9.67 -21.30 -22.55
N LEU A 12 8.93 -20.22 -22.80
CA LEU A 12 9.34 -18.87 -22.43
C LEU A 12 9.33 -18.78 -20.90
N ALA A 13 10.51 -18.84 -20.29
CA ALA A 13 10.69 -18.40 -18.90
C ALA A 13 10.41 -16.90 -18.85
N ALA A 14 9.18 -16.52 -18.53
CA ALA A 14 8.81 -15.16 -18.19
C ALA A 14 9.63 -14.79 -16.94
N GLY A 15 10.74 -14.09 -17.14
CA GLY A 15 11.39 -13.36 -16.06
C GLY A 15 10.36 -12.38 -15.52
N CYS A 16 9.81 -12.66 -14.35
CA CYS A 16 9.11 -11.66 -13.56
C CYS A 16 10.15 -10.60 -13.17
N GLY A 17 10.41 -9.67 -14.08
CA GLY A 17 11.09 -8.42 -13.77
C GLY A 17 10.34 -7.82 -12.59
N SER A 18 11.06 -7.50 -11.53
CA SER A 18 10.52 -6.91 -10.31
C SER A 18 9.87 -5.56 -10.66
N ALA A 19 8.61 -5.59 -11.08
CA ALA A 19 7.83 -4.40 -11.31
C ALA A 19 7.76 -3.66 -9.98
N ARG A 20 8.31 -2.44 -9.94
CA ARG A 20 8.17 -1.54 -8.80
C ARG A 20 6.67 -1.46 -8.47
N SER A 21 6.29 -1.84 -7.25
CA SER A 21 4.88 -1.73 -6.84
C SER A 21 4.44 -0.29 -7.08
N PRO A 22 3.37 -0.07 -7.85
CA PRO A 22 2.90 1.28 -8.14
C PRO A 22 2.57 2.01 -6.83
N ILE A 23 2.66 3.34 -6.86
CA ILE A 23 2.24 4.16 -5.71
C ILE A 23 0.79 3.78 -5.35
N PRO A 24 0.49 3.47 -4.08
CA PRO A 24 -0.85 3.09 -3.63
C PRO A 24 -1.89 4.11 -4.06
N GLU A 25 -3.07 3.66 -4.47
CA GLU A 25 -4.16 4.54 -4.94
C GLU A 25 -4.47 5.66 -3.93
N ILE A 26 -4.51 5.31 -2.64
CA ILE A 26 -4.76 6.28 -1.56
C ILE A 26 -3.66 7.36 -1.43
N ALA A 27 -2.45 7.06 -1.93
CA ALA A 27 -1.27 7.92 -1.91
C ALA A 27 -0.97 8.62 -3.27
N GLN A 28 -1.75 8.36 -4.32
CA GLN A 28 -1.50 8.93 -5.66
C GLN A 28 -1.87 10.42 -5.73
N GLY A 29 -1.07 11.20 -6.47
CA GLY A 29 -1.38 12.61 -6.74
C GLY A 29 -1.47 13.48 -5.48
N LEU A 30 -0.66 13.18 -4.46
CA LEU A 30 -0.49 14.10 -3.34
C LEU A 30 0.31 15.34 -3.77
N PRO A 31 0.01 16.51 -3.19
CA PRO A 31 0.86 17.69 -3.32
C PRO A 31 2.33 17.40 -3.04
N ASN A 32 3.23 18.04 -3.80
CA ASN A 32 4.68 17.89 -3.62
C ASN A 32 5.19 18.48 -2.30
N ASN A 33 4.40 19.32 -1.63
CA ASN A 33 4.74 19.83 -0.30
C ASN A 33 4.20 18.86 0.76
N TYR A 34 5.05 18.47 1.72
CA TYR A 34 4.71 17.42 2.67
C TYR A 34 3.56 17.80 3.61
N SER A 35 3.50 19.05 4.07
CA SER A 35 2.45 19.49 5.00
C SER A 35 1.05 19.42 4.39
N GLU A 36 0.87 19.91 3.16
CA GLU A 36 -0.40 19.79 2.46
C GLU A 36 -0.65 18.36 1.99
N GLY A 37 0.39 17.66 1.53
CA GLY A 37 0.32 16.25 1.15
C GLY A 37 -0.19 15.37 2.28
N GLU A 38 0.32 15.57 3.50
CA GLU A 38 -0.13 14.88 4.70
C GLU A 38 -1.59 15.20 5.01
N ARG A 39 -1.99 16.48 4.99
CA ARG A 39 -3.37 16.89 5.23
C ARG A 39 -4.34 16.24 4.23
N VAL A 40 -3.99 16.20 2.96
CA VAL A 40 -4.80 15.56 1.91
C VAL A 40 -4.84 14.04 2.11
N PHE A 41 -3.72 13.42 2.46
CA PHE A 41 -3.63 11.99 2.71
C PHE A 41 -4.48 11.55 3.91
N ASP A 42 -4.36 12.27 5.03
CA ASP A 42 -5.17 12.06 6.23
C ASP A 42 -6.68 12.21 5.93
N ALA A 43 -7.08 13.25 5.21
CA ALA A 43 -8.46 13.45 4.80
C ALA A 43 -8.99 12.30 3.92
N ARG A 44 -8.18 11.79 2.99
CA ARG A 44 -8.55 10.64 2.15
C ARG A 44 -8.72 9.37 2.95
N LEU A 45 -7.85 9.10 3.92
CA LEU A 45 -7.97 7.96 4.81
C LEU A 45 -9.29 8.00 5.58
N LYS A 46 -9.62 9.14 6.18
CA LYS A 46 -10.87 9.32 6.93
C LYS A 46 -12.12 9.21 6.05
N ALA A 47 -12.04 9.67 4.81
CA ALA A 47 -13.12 9.55 3.84
C ALA A 47 -13.32 8.09 3.36
N ARG A 48 -12.24 7.36 3.09
CA ARG A 48 -12.29 5.97 2.58
C ARG A 48 -12.57 4.95 3.69
N PHE A 49 -12.12 5.22 4.91
CA PHE A 49 -12.25 4.34 6.08
C PHE A 49 -12.85 5.10 7.26
N PRO A 50 -14.14 5.46 7.20
CA PRO A 50 -14.80 6.16 8.30
C PRO A 50 -14.83 5.32 9.58
N VAL A 51 -14.99 5.98 10.72
CA VAL A 51 -15.20 5.33 12.03
C VAL A 51 -16.28 4.25 11.93
N GLY A 52 -16.04 3.12 12.57
CA GLY A 52 -16.89 1.93 12.50
C GLY A 52 -16.51 0.94 11.39
N THR A 53 -15.62 1.31 10.47
CA THR A 53 -15.06 0.40 9.47
C THR A 53 -14.38 -0.80 10.14
N SER A 54 -14.52 -1.99 9.54
CA SER A 54 -13.86 -3.21 10.01
C SER A 54 -12.34 -3.09 9.90
N THR A 55 -11.60 -3.42 10.96
CA THR A 55 -10.13 -3.43 10.92
C THR A 55 -9.59 -4.47 9.93
N ASN A 56 -10.30 -5.58 9.74
CA ASN A 56 -9.91 -6.60 8.78
C ASN A 56 -10.07 -6.09 7.34
N ALA A 57 -11.17 -5.39 7.05
CA ALA A 57 -11.40 -4.79 5.74
C ALA A 57 -10.36 -3.70 5.42
N LEU A 58 -10.01 -2.86 6.41
CA LEU A 58 -8.92 -1.90 6.29
C LEU A 58 -7.59 -2.60 5.98
N ALA A 59 -7.21 -3.61 6.77
CA ALA A 59 -5.96 -4.32 6.61
C ALA A 59 -5.85 -5.01 5.25
N GLU A 60 -6.93 -5.66 4.79
CA GLU A 60 -6.99 -6.31 3.49
C GLU A 60 -6.82 -5.31 2.35
N GLU A 61 -7.53 -4.19 2.40
CA GLU A 61 -7.46 -3.14 1.38
C GLU A 61 -6.06 -2.49 1.32
N LEU A 62 -5.48 -2.15 2.47
CA LEU A 62 -4.13 -1.60 2.52
C LEU A 62 -3.08 -2.59 2.00
N THR A 63 -3.23 -3.87 2.33
CA THR A 63 -2.35 -4.93 1.82
C THR A 63 -2.46 -5.07 0.30
N LYS A 64 -3.68 -5.02 -0.26
CA LYS A 64 -3.91 -5.05 -1.71
C LYS A 64 -3.22 -3.89 -2.44
N GLN A 65 -3.12 -2.73 -1.80
CA GLN A 65 -2.42 -1.57 -2.35
C GLN A 65 -0.90 -1.59 -2.12
N GLY A 66 -0.36 -2.64 -1.47
CA GLY A 66 1.08 -2.83 -1.25
C GLY A 66 1.64 -2.24 0.05
N PHE A 67 0.78 -1.83 0.99
CA PHE A 67 1.25 -1.46 2.32
C PHE A 67 1.70 -2.69 3.12
N SER A 68 2.75 -2.52 3.91
CA SER A 68 3.13 -3.47 4.96
C SER A 68 2.30 -3.19 6.21
N VAL A 69 1.38 -4.11 6.54
CA VAL A 69 0.37 -3.94 7.60
C VAL A 69 0.77 -4.69 8.87
N THR A 70 0.56 -4.07 10.04
CA THR A 70 0.69 -4.68 11.36
C THR A 70 -0.57 -4.41 12.18
N THR A 71 -1.27 -5.47 12.57
CA THR A 71 -2.53 -5.41 13.34
C THR A 71 -2.32 -5.78 14.81
N GLN A 72 -3.04 -5.12 15.71
CA GLN A 72 -3.07 -5.38 17.14
C GLN A 72 -4.53 -5.35 17.66
N ILE A 73 -4.76 -5.83 18.89
CA ILE A 73 -6.12 -5.91 19.49
C ILE A 73 -6.83 -4.54 19.52
N ASN A 74 -6.09 -3.46 19.79
CA ASN A 74 -6.65 -2.11 19.97
C ASN A 74 -6.29 -1.15 18.82
N GLY A 75 -5.85 -1.65 17.67
CA GLY A 75 -5.44 -0.80 16.54
C GLY A 75 -4.39 -1.43 15.65
N GLY A 76 -3.56 -0.60 15.05
CA GLY A 76 -2.45 -1.06 14.23
C GLY A 76 -1.82 0.05 13.42
N GLY A 77 -0.94 -0.34 12.52
CA GLY A 77 -0.30 0.57 11.60
C GLY A 77 0.01 -0.09 10.26
N ALA A 78 0.22 0.73 9.25
CA ALA A 78 0.66 0.30 7.94
C ALA A 78 1.66 1.30 7.38
N ASN A 79 2.64 0.82 6.61
CA ASN A 79 3.61 1.68 5.96
C ASN A 79 3.83 1.30 4.50
N TYR A 80 4.11 2.30 3.67
CA TYR A 80 4.58 2.15 2.31
C TYR A 80 5.74 3.11 2.08
N THR A 81 6.77 2.65 1.39
CA THR A 81 7.96 3.45 1.07
C THR A 81 8.23 3.40 -0.41
N ASP A 82 8.23 4.55 -1.06
CA ASP A 82 8.69 4.70 -2.44
C ASP A 82 10.14 5.18 -2.43
N LYS A 83 11.06 4.27 -2.81
CA LYS A 83 12.51 4.51 -2.72
C LYS A 83 13.00 5.45 -3.83
N GLY A 84 13.31 6.69 -3.47
CA GLY A 84 14.03 7.61 -4.35
C GLY A 84 15.55 7.42 -4.24
N PHE A 85 16.30 8.11 -5.12
CA PHE A 85 17.77 8.03 -5.14
C PHE A 85 18.41 8.69 -3.91
N LEU A 86 17.93 9.87 -3.50
CA LEU A 86 18.43 10.62 -2.32
C LEU A 86 17.41 10.69 -1.17
N VAL A 87 16.12 10.81 -1.50
CA VAL A 87 15.04 10.91 -0.52
C VAL A 87 13.97 9.91 -0.91
N SER A 88 13.58 9.06 0.03
CA SER A 88 12.42 8.19 -0.13
C SER A 88 11.16 8.90 0.33
N SER A 89 10.06 8.69 -0.38
CA SER A 89 8.74 9.10 0.11
C SER A 89 8.19 8.01 1.01
N VAL A 90 7.65 8.39 2.17
CA VAL A 90 7.14 7.46 3.18
C VAL A 90 5.71 7.85 3.53
N TRP A 91 4.83 6.85 3.54
CA TRP A 91 3.45 6.95 3.99
C TRP A 91 3.27 6.03 5.17
N ASN A 92 2.84 6.59 6.30
CA ASN A 92 2.46 5.82 7.48
C ASN A 92 0.99 6.04 7.77
N ILE A 93 0.31 4.96 8.11
CA ILE A 93 -1.09 4.95 8.52
C ILE A 93 -1.13 4.39 9.92
N GLY A 94 -1.83 5.06 10.82
CA GLY A 94 -2.14 4.55 12.16
C GLY A 94 -3.64 4.51 12.36
N TRP A 95 -4.13 3.52 13.10
CA TRP A 95 -5.52 3.48 13.53
C TRP A 95 -5.66 2.93 14.94
N LYS A 96 -6.73 3.35 15.62
CA LYS A 96 -7.23 2.75 16.86
C LYS A 96 -8.45 1.92 16.56
N ALA A 97 -8.66 0.88 17.37
CA ALA A 97 -9.80 0.00 17.22
C ALA A 97 -10.41 -0.40 18.56
N GLN A 98 -11.72 -0.65 18.53
CA GLN A 98 -12.48 -1.26 19.61
C GLN A 98 -13.48 -2.25 19.02
N GLY A 99 -13.54 -3.47 19.55
CA GLY A 99 -14.43 -4.51 19.04
C GLY A 99 -14.21 -4.84 17.56
N GLY A 100 -12.97 -4.78 17.08
CA GLY A 100 -12.61 -5.06 15.67
C GLY A 100 -13.03 -3.96 14.68
N ARG A 101 -13.39 -2.77 15.17
CA ARG A 101 -13.80 -1.62 14.34
C ARG A 101 -12.95 -0.39 14.63
N ILE A 102 -12.68 0.38 13.59
CA ILE A 102 -11.92 1.63 13.67
C ILE A 102 -12.66 2.63 14.56
N THR A 103 -11.96 3.20 15.53
CA THR A 103 -12.43 4.34 16.33
C THR A 103 -11.72 5.63 15.97
N ASP A 104 -10.54 5.54 15.37
CA ASP A 104 -9.74 6.68 14.90
C ASP A 104 -8.75 6.18 13.83
N ILE A 105 -8.44 7.02 12.84
CA ILE A 105 -7.46 6.71 11.78
C ILE A 105 -6.79 8.00 11.32
N TRP A 106 -5.48 7.93 11.07
CA TRP A 106 -4.69 9.06 10.60
C TRP A 106 -3.59 8.63 9.64
N GLY A 107 -3.14 9.58 8.83
CA GLY A 107 -2.03 9.41 7.90
C GLY A 107 -0.91 10.42 8.17
N VAL A 108 0.34 9.97 7.96
CA VAL A 108 1.54 10.81 7.97
C VAL A 108 2.26 10.62 6.64
N TYR A 109 2.66 11.71 6.00
CA TYR A 109 3.36 11.69 4.71
C TYR A 109 4.60 12.58 4.75
N GLY A 110 5.74 12.04 4.33
CA GLY A 110 7.00 12.77 4.40
C GLY A 110 8.13 12.17 3.56
N GLY A 111 9.25 12.89 3.57
CA GLY A 111 10.52 12.45 2.99
C GLY A 111 11.46 11.86 4.03
N ARG A 112 12.17 10.78 3.68
CA ARG A 112 13.23 10.19 4.48
C ARG A 112 14.53 10.16 3.68
N GLY A 113 15.51 10.93 4.15
CA GLY A 113 16.89 10.90 3.64
C GLY A 113 17.74 9.79 4.29
N PRO A 114 19.01 9.65 3.86
CA PRO A 114 20.01 8.80 4.50
C PRO A 114 20.31 9.23 5.95
#